data_AF-A0A377TXV9-F1
#
_entry.id   AF-A0A377TXV9-F1
#
_cell.length_a   1.000
_cell.length_b   1.000
_cell.length_c   1.000
_cell.angle_alpha   90.00
_cell.angle_beta   90.00
_cell.angle_gamma   90.00
#
_symmetry.space_group_name_H-M   'P 1'
#
loop_
_entity.id
_entity.type
_entity.pdbx_description
1 polymer ?
#
loop_
_entity_poly.entity_id
_entity_poly.type
_entity_poly.pdbx_seq_one_letter_code
_entity_poly.pdbx_strand_id
1 'polypeptide(L)'
;MANMFALILVIATLVTGVLWCLDKFIFAPKRRERQAAAQAATGEQLDKKTLKKVGPKPGWLETGASVFPVLAIVLVVRSFIYEPFQIPSGSMMPTLLIGDFILVEKFAYGIKDPIYQKTLIETGHPKRGDIVVFKYPEDPRLDYIKRAVGLPGDKVTYDPVAKQVTIQPGCSSGQACGNALPVTYSNVEPSDFVQTFSRSNGGEASSGFWQLPKGETKADGIRLTERQETLGDVTHRILMGADCPGSGWDVLPSVRSAAGHLDCAARSVLHDGRQPG
;
A
#
# COMPACT_ATOMS: atom_id res chain seq x y z
N MET A 1 11.26 9.15 3.42
CA MET A 1 10.83 10.01 4.55
C MET A 1 9.95 9.30 5.58
N ALA A 2 9.23 8.21 5.25
CA ALA A 2 8.37 7.48 6.20
C ALA A 2 9.09 6.93 7.45
N ASN A 3 10.32 6.40 7.29
CA ASN A 3 11.10 5.85 8.42
C ASN A 3 11.51 6.91 9.45
N MET A 4 11.68 8.17 9.06
CA MET A 4 12.13 9.22 9.99
C MET A 4 11.03 9.56 11.00
N PHE A 5 9.78 9.66 10.54
CA PHE A 5 8.64 9.85 11.43
C PHE A 5 8.47 8.67 12.40
N ALA A 6 8.61 7.43 11.89
CA ALA A 6 8.54 6.24 12.73
C ALA A 6 9.63 6.24 13.81
N LEU A 7 10.87 6.57 13.45
CA LEU A 7 11.98 6.67 14.40
C LEU A 7 11.74 7.76 15.45
N ILE A 8 11.26 8.94 15.05
CA ILE A 8 10.93 10.03 15.99
C ILE A 8 9.84 9.57 16.97
N LEU A 9 8.79 8.90 16.50
CA LEU A 9 7.72 8.40 17.35
C LEU A 9 8.21 7.33 18.33
N VAL A 10 9.06 6.41 17.88
CA VAL A 10 9.69 5.39 18.74
C VAL A 10 10.54 6.03 19.82
N ILE A 11 11.41 6.98 19.46
CA ILE A 11 12.28 7.70 20.41
C ILE A 11 11.43 8.49 21.41
N ALA A 12 10.42 9.22 20.94
CA ALA A 12 9.52 9.99 21.82
C ALA A 12 8.77 9.08 22.81
N THR A 13 8.32 7.90 22.37
CA THR A 13 7.64 6.92 23.23
C THR A 13 8.60 6.28 24.22
N LEU A 14 9.86 6.02 23.83
CA LEU A 14 10.91 5.53 24.73
C LEU A 14 11.25 6.56 25.80
N VAL A 15 11.47 7.82 25.43
CA VAL A 15 11.80 8.91 26.36
C VAL A 15 10.65 9.13 27.34
N THR A 16 9.41 9.23 26.85
CA THR A 16 8.23 9.39 27.72
C THR A 16 7.98 8.15 28.59
N GLY A 17 8.28 6.95 28.10
CA GLY A 17 8.22 5.70 28.86
C GLY A 17 9.26 5.62 29.97
N VAL A 18 10.50 6.05 29.72
CA VAL A 18 11.55 6.14 30.75
C VAL A 18 11.15 7.15 31.82
N LEU A 19 10.64 8.32 31.43
CA LEU A 19 10.14 9.32 32.38
C LEU A 19 8.97 8.79 33.23
N TRP A 20 8.04 8.06 32.61
CA TRP A 20 6.93 7.40 33.31
C TRP A 20 7.43 6.32 34.29
N CYS A 21 8.39 5.49 33.88
CA CYS A 21 9.01 4.48 34.74
C CYS A 21 9.75 5.12 35.91
N LEU A 22 10.56 6.16 35.68
CA LEU A 22 11.23 6.90 36.75
C LEU A 22 10.21 7.52 37.73
N ASP A 23 9.14 8.12 37.21
CA ASP A 23 8.07 8.68 38.05
C ASP A 23 7.37 7.59 38.88
N LYS A 24 7.10 6.43 38.29
CA LYS A 24 6.34 5.34 38.92
C LYS A 24 7.16 4.51 39.90
N PHE A 25 8.42 4.21 39.58
CA PHE A 25 9.25 3.32 40.39
C PHE A 25 10.12 4.05 41.41
N ILE A 26 10.54 5.30 41.16
CA ILE A 26 11.45 6.03 42.06
C ILE A 26 10.73 7.19 42.77
N PHE A 27 10.01 8.03 42.01
CA PHE A 27 9.40 9.24 42.59
C PHE A 27 8.04 8.98 43.24
N ALA A 28 7.23 8.03 42.77
CA ALA A 28 5.97 7.67 43.39
C ALA A 28 6.11 7.10 44.82
N PRO A 29 7.01 6.13 45.11
CA PRO A 29 7.19 5.66 46.48
C PRO A 29 7.75 6.76 47.39
N LYS A 30 8.78 7.50 46.96
CA LYS A 30 9.35 8.62 47.75
C LYS A 30 8.33 9.75 48.03
N ARG A 31 7.37 10.00 47.13
CA ARG A 31 6.28 10.96 47.37
C ARG A 31 5.23 10.40 48.31
N ARG A 32 4.88 9.12 48.19
CA ARG A 32 3.94 8.45 49.10
C ARG A 32 4.48 8.46 50.53
N GLU A 33 5.77 8.24 50.72
CA GLU A 33 6.43 8.34 52.03
C GLU A 33 6.44 9.77 52.57
N ARG A 34 6.78 10.78 51.75
CA ARG A 34 6.74 12.19 52.18
C ARG A 34 5.32 12.69 52.48
N GLN A 35 4.33 12.22 51.74
CA GLN A 35 2.91 12.52 51.99
C GLN A 35 2.38 11.77 53.21
N ALA A 36 2.78 10.51 53.43
CA ALA A 36 2.44 9.74 54.61
C ALA A 36 3.11 10.30 55.87
N ALA A 37 4.37 10.73 55.80
CA ALA A 37 5.07 11.41 56.88
C ALA A 37 4.44 12.77 57.22
N ALA A 38 4.00 13.53 56.20
CA ALA A 38 3.29 14.79 56.42
C ALA A 38 1.88 14.58 56.99
N GLN A 39 1.16 13.55 56.56
CA GLN A 39 -0.14 13.16 57.15
C GLN A 39 0.02 12.66 58.59
N ALA A 40 1.06 11.87 58.88
CA ALA A 40 1.37 11.41 60.23
C ALA A 40 1.80 12.56 61.16
N ALA A 41 2.47 13.59 60.65
CA ALA A 41 2.88 14.75 61.43
C ALA A 41 1.74 15.76 61.70
N THR A 42 0.68 15.78 60.88
CA THR A 42 -0.40 16.78 60.98
C THR A 42 -1.66 16.22 61.65
N GLY A 43 -1.80 14.88 61.79
CA GLY A 43 -2.91 14.24 62.50
C GLY A 43 -4.30 14.34 61.83
N GLU A 44 -4.41 15.05 60.71
CA GLU A 44 -5.65 15.31 59.97
C GLU A 44 -5.48 14.97 58.47
N GLN A 45 -6.57 14.57 57.79
CA GLN A 45 -6.53 14.27 56.34
C GLN A 45 -6.24 15.55 55.55
N LEU A 46 -4.98 15.77 55.20
CA LEU A 46 -4.53 16.90 54.40
C LEU A 46 -5.29 17.02 53.07
N ASP A 47 -5.84 18.22 52.82
CA ASP A 47 -6.56 18.59 51.60
C ASP A 47 -5.69 18.41 50.32
N LYS A 48 -6.35 18.14 49.19
CA LYS A 48 -5.69 17.81 47.89
C LYS A 48 -4.72 18.89 47.41
N LYS A 49 -4.94 20.15 47.82
CA LYS A 49 -4.05 21.29 47.51
C LYS A 49 -2.74 21.26 48.30
N THR A 50 -2.76 20.80 49.55
CA THR A 50 -1.58 20.75 50.42
C THR A 50 -0.71 19.53 50.09
N LEU A 51 -1.34 18.39 49.76
CA LEU A 51 -0.65 17.18 49.29
C LEU A 51 0.16 17.39 48.00
N LYS A 52 -0.31 18.26 47.10
CA LYS A 52 0.42 18.65 45.88
C LYS A 52 1.65 19.53 46.16
N LYS A 53 1.66 20.30 47.25
CA LYS A 53 2.81 21.13 47.66
C LYS A 53 3.92 20.33 48.35
N VAL A 54 3.57 19.25 49.05
CA VAL A 54 4.54 18.41 49.80
C VAL A 54 5.34 17.46 48.90
N GLY A 55 4.83 17.17 47.69
CA GLY A 55 5.52 16.37 46.68
C GLY A 55 5.40 16.99 45.30
N PRO A 56 6.00 18.17 45.05
CA PRO A 56 5.88 18.84 43.77
C PRO A 56 6.44 17.93 42.68
N LYS A 57 5.60 17.61 41.70
CA LYS A 57 6.07 16.94 40.49
C LYS A 57 6.70 18.03 39.61
N PRO A 58 7.87 17.78 38.99
CA PRO A 58 8.37 18.67 37.97
C PRO A 58 7.36 18.72 36.82
N GLY A 59 6.96 19.91 36.34
CA GLY A 59 5.93 20.03 35.30
C GLY A 59 6.28 19.29 34.00
N TRP A 60 7.56 19.21 33.65
CA TRP A 60 8.05 18.43 32.49
C TRP A 60 7.87 16.91 32.67
N LEU A 61 7.91 16.42 33.91
CA LEU A 61 7.68 15.01 34.24
C LEU A 61 6.19 14.66 34.21
N GLU A 62 5.30 15.58 34.64
CA GLU A 62 3.84 15.39 34.56
C GLU A 62 3.36 15.32 33.11
N THR A 63 3.81 16.25 32.26
CA THR A 63 3.47 16.27 30.84
C THR A 63 4.03 15.05 30.12
N GLY A 64 5.28 14.68 30.36
CA GLY A 64 5.87 13.47 29.74
C GLY A 64 5.18 12.17 30.15
N ALA A 65 4.86 12.00 31.44
CA ALA A 65 4.23 10.80 31.96
C ALA A 65 2.74 10.65 31.56
N SER A 66 2.03 11.77 31.34
CA SER A 66 0.62 11.77 30.92
C SER A 66 0.42 11.51 29.42
N VAL A 67 1.39 11.92 28.58
CA VAL A 67 1.35 11.72 27.13
C VAL A 67 1.80 10.29 26.75
N PHE A 68 2.58 9.62 27.60
CA PHE A 68 3.06 8.26 27.39
C PHE A 68 1.98 7.23 26.97
N PRO A 69 0.83 7.06 27.68
CA PRO A 69 -0.16 6.06 27.28
C PRO A 69 -0.73 6.29 25.88
N VAL A 70 -0.90 7.55 25.48
CA VAL A 70 -1.38 7.90 24.13
C VAL A 70 -0.33 7.54 23.08
N LEU A 71 0.94 7.92 23.31
CA LEU A 71 2.04 7.57 22.41
C LEU A 71 2.26 6.06 22.32
N ALA A 72 2.16 5.35 23.44
CA ALA A 72 2.30 3.90 23.51
C ALA A 72 1.19 3.21 22.70
N ILE A 73 -0.06 3.64 22.81
CA ILE A 73 -1.17 3.09 22.01
C ILE A 73 -0.93 3.38 20.52
N VAL A 74 -0.60 4.62 20.15
CA VAL A 74 -0.32 4.97 18.74
C VAL A 74 0.86 4.18 18.19
N LEU A 75 1.91 3.98 18.99
CA LEU A 75 3.06 3.15 18.62
C LEU A 75 2.64 1.70 18.42
N VAL A 76 1.88 1.09 19.34
CA VAL A 76 1.42 -0.30 19.21
C VAL A 76 0.53 -0.47 17.96
N VAL A 77 -0.43 0.43 17.75
CA VAL A 77 -1.31 0.40 16.58
C VAL A 77 -0.51 0.54 15.29
N ARG A 78 0.45 1.47 15.22
CA ARG A 78 1.25 1.70 14.02
C ARG A 78 2.29 0.61 13.77
N SER A 79 2.94 0.12 14.83
CA SER A 79 4.01 -0.87 14.74
C SER A 79 3.47 -2.25 14.37
N PHE A 80 2.24 -2.56 14.79
CA PHE A 80 1.72 -3.91 14.64
C PHE A 80 0.39 -4.00 13.87
N ILE A 81 -0.56 -3.07 14.04
CA ILE A 81 -1.89 -3.17 13.40
C ILE A 81 -1.90 -2.61 11.98
N TYR A 82 -1.64 -1.31 11.83
CA TYR A 82 -1.90 -0.59 10.58
C TYR A 82 -0.74 0.31 10.18
N GLU A 83 -0.29 0.18 8.93
CA GLU A 83 0.67 1.10 8.33
C GLU A 83 0.03 1.92 7.20
N PRO A 84 0.12 3.26 7.26
CA PRO A 84 -0.34 4.11 6.17
C PRO A 84 0.70 4.13 5.03
N PHE A 85 0.27 3.82 3.81
CA PHE A 85 1.08 3.97 2.60
C PHE A 85 0.46 5.01 1.66
N GLN A 86 1.31 5.80 1.02
CA GLN A 86 0.90 6.67 -0.08
C GLN A 86 1.24 5.99 -1.40
N ILE A 87 0.32 6.00 -2.37
CA ILE A 87 0.50 5.38 -3.69
C ILE A 87 1.29 6.33 -4.62
N PRO A 88 2.54 6.02 -4.98
CA PRO A 88 3.34 6.90 -5.84
C PRO A 88 3.11 6.61 -7.33
N SER A 89 2.45 5.50 -7.69
CA SER A 89 2.32 5.04 -9.08
C SER A 89 0.92 4.55 -9.43
N GLY A 90 0.51 4.72 -10.68
CA GLY A 90 -0.81 4.32 -11.18
C GLY A 90 -0.93 2.84 -11.58
N SER A 91 -0.06 1.96 -11.07
CA SER A 91 -0.04 0.56 -11.55
C SER A 91 -1.22 -0.29 -11.07
N MET A 92 -2.01 0.21 -10.12
CA MET A 92 -3.18 -0.44 -9.54
C MET A 92 -4.50 0.25 -9.95
N MET A 93 -4.47 1.14 -10.96
CA MET A 93 -5.68 1.78 -11.47
C MET A 93 -6.60 0.75 -12.17
N PRO A 94 -7.93 0.88 -12.03
CA PRO A 94 -8.66 1.99 -11.41
C PRO A 94 -8.94 1.75 -9.92
N THR A 95 -8.35 0.71 -9.32
CA THR A 95 -8.62 0.33 -7.92
C THR A 95 -7.94 1.28 -6.93
N LEU A 96 -6.71 1.70 -7.22
CA LEU A 96 -5.94 2.67 -6.44
C LEU A 96 -5.35 3.72 -7.37
N LEU A 97 -5.59 5.00 -7.05
CA LEU A 97 -5.14 6.14 -7.84
C LEU A 97 -3.83 6.71 -7.26
N ILE A 98 -3.14 7.50 -8.09
CA ILE A 98 -1.91 8.18 -7.68
C ILE A 98 -2.27 9.24 -6.63
N GLY A 99 -1.60 9.18 -5.47
CA GLY A 99 -1.85 10.08 -4.35
C GLY A 99 -2.80 9.56 -3.28
N ASP A 100 -3.44 8.40 -3.51
CA ASP A 100 -4.28 7.75 -2.50
C ASP A 100 -3.46 7.33 -1.27
N PHE A 101 -4.09 7.39 -0.09
CA PHE A 101 -3.55 6.86 1.16
C PHE A 101 -4.30 5.59 1.52
N ILE A 102 -3.58 4.47 1.60
CA ILE A 102 -4.14 3.18 2.00
C ILE A 102 -3.67 2.79 3.39
N LEU A 103 -4.53 2.04 4.09
CA LEU A 103 -4.22 1.46 5.38
C LEU A 103 -3.97 -0.04 5.19
N VAL A 104 -2.74 -0.49 5.42
CA VAL A 104 -2.36 -1.89 5.25
C VAL A 104 -2.38 -2.59 6.59
N GLU A 105 -3.16 -3.67 6.67
CA GLU A 105 -3.16 -4.56 7.83
C GLU A 105 -1.97 -5.52 7.73
N LYS A 106 -0.97 -5.31 8.60
CA LYS A 106 0.22 -6.17 8.63
C LYS A 106 -0.01 -7.49 9.36
N PHE A 107 -0.99 -7.52 10.26
CA PHE A 107 -1.27 -8.69 11.08
C PHE A 107 -1.83 -9.88 10.32
N ALA A 108 -2.54 -9.63 9.21
CA ALA A 108 -3.14 -10.66 8.39
C ALA A 108 -2.11 -11.61 7.74
N TYR A 109 -0.85 -11.19 7.57
CA TYR A 109 0.17 -11.94 6.82
C TYR A 109 1.47 -12.22 7.60
N GLY A 110 1.39 -12.19 8.93
CA GLY A 110 2.47 -12.56 9.83
C GLY A 110 3.31 -11.39 10.33
N ILE A 111 3.65 -11.44 11.61
CA ILE A 111 4.50 -10.44 12.26
C ILE A 111 5.93 -10.69 11.79
N LYS A 112 6.44 -9.85 10.89
CA LYS A 112 7.85 -9.86 10.50
C LYS A 112 8.67 -9.13 11.56
N ASP A 113 9.77 -9.73 11.98
CA ASP A 113 10.73 -9.12 12.89
C ASP A 113 11.21 -7.75 12.31
N PRO A 114 11.06 -6.63 13.04
CA PRO A 114 11.48 -5.32 12.56
C PRO A 114 12.99 -5.20 12.32
N ILE A 115 13.80 -6.10 12.90
CA ILE A 115 15.26 -6.09 12.82
C ILE A 115 15.77 -7.15 11.83
N TYR A 116 15.31 -8.40 11.94
CA TYR A 116 15.80 -9.52 11.12
C TYR A 116 14.86 -9.96 10.00
N GLN A 117 13.66 -9.37 9.90
CA GLN A 117 12.64 -9.62 8.86
C GLN A 117 12.25 -11.10 8.67
N LYS A 118 12.55 -11.96 9.66
CA LYS A 118 12.00 -13.31 9.71
C LYS A 118 10.55 -13.24 10.16
N THR A 119 9.69 -14.01 9.52
CA THR A 119 8.30 -14.21 9.93
C THR A 119 8.33 -14.84 11.32
N LEU A 120 8.00 -14.07 12.35
CA LEU A 120 8.08 -14.51 13.75
C LEU A 120 6.85 -15.36 14.11
N ILE A 121 5.70 -15.01 13.53
CA ILE A 121 4.43 -15.74 13.64
C ILE A 121 3.77 -15.71 12.26
N GLU A 122 3.61 -16.87 11.62
CA GLU A 122 2.85 -17.02 10.38
C GLU A 122 1.35 -17.05 10.71
N THR A 123 0.70 -15.89 10.80
CA THR A 123 -0.74 -15.81 11.15
C THR A 123 -1.68 -16.02 9.95
N GLY A 124 -1.21 -15.82 8.71
CA GLY A 124 -2.06 -15.98 7.53
C GLY A 124 -1.29 -15.91 6.21
N HIS A 125 -1.90 -16.47 5.16
CA HIS A 125 -1.40 -16.44 3.79
C HIS A 125 -2.29 -15.53 2.93
N PRO A 126 -1.71 -14.80 1.95
CA PRO A 126 -2.50 -14.02 1.00
C PRO A 126 -3.47 -14.93 0.27
N LYS A 127 -4.74 -14.51 0.19
CA LYS A 127 -5.73 -15.19 -0.63
C LYS A 127 -5.63 -14.68 -2.05
N ARG A 128 -6.13 -15.49 -2.97
CA ARG A 128 -6.20 -15.09 -4.37
C ARG A 128 -7.09 -13.86 -4.50
N GLY A 129 -6.64 -12.89 -5.27
CA GLY A 129 -7.34 -11.62 -5.45
C GLY A 129 -7.02 -10.56 -4.39
N ASP A 130 -6.28 -10.88 -3.33
CA ASP A 130 -5.88 -9.87 -2.34
C ASP A 130 -4.89 -8.86 -2.92
N ILE A 131 -4.96 -7.61 -2.44
CA ILE A 131 -3.97 -6.58 -2.73
C ILE A 131 -2.88 -6.67 -1.65
N VAL A 132 -1.67 -7.03 -2.06
CA VAL A 132 -0.55 -7.32 -1.18
C VAL A 132 0.54 -6.27 -1.36
N VAL A 133 1.09 -5.83 -0.24
CA VAL A 133 2.30 -5.01 -0.20
C VAL A 133 3.49 -5.91 0.09
N PHE A 134 4.47 -5.91 -0.80
CA PHE A 134 5.68 -6.71 -0.65
C PHE A 134 6.90 -5.90 -1.08
N LYS A 135 8.06 -6.29 -0.57
CA LYS A 135 9.33 -5.69 -0.97
C LYS A 135 9.72 -6.17 -2.36
N TYR A 136 10.16 -5.26 -3.21
CA TYR A 136 10.61 -5.62 -4.54
C TYR A 136 11.79 -6.62 -4.45
N PRO A 137 11.71 -7.79 -5.11
CA PRO A 137 12.73 -8.83 -4.94
C PRO A 137 14.14 -8.40 -5.37
N GLU A 138 14.28 -7.55 -6.38
CA GLU A 138 15.59 -7.07 -6.86
C GLU A 138 16.14 -5.92 -6.00
N ASP A 139 15.27 -5.07 -5.47
CA ASP A 139 15.63 -4.01 -4.51
C ASP A 139 14.66 -3.98 -3.30
N PRO A 140 15.02 -4.64 -2.19
CA PRO A 140 14.19 -4.71 -1.00
C PRO A 140 13.97 -3.37 -0.26
N ARG A 141 14.55 -2.27 -0.75
CA ARG A 141 14.31 -0.92 -0.24
C ARG A 141 13.02 -0.32 -0.79
N LEU A 142 12.47 -0.88 -1.86
CA LEU A 142 11.25 -0.41 -2.51
C LEU A 142 10.08 -1.33 -2.14
N ASP A 143 8.98 -0.73 -1.67
CA ASP A 143 7.73 -1.44 -1.43
C ASP A 143 6.84 -1.37 -2.67
N TYR A 144 6.32 -2.51 -3.10
CA TYR A 144 5.42 -2.67 -4.25
C TYR A 144 4.06 -3.13 -3.78
N ILE A 145 3.03 -2.63 -4.45
CA ILE A 145 1.63 -2.97 -4.17
C ILE A 145 1.06 -3.60 -5.43
N LYS A 146 0.69 -4.87 -5.37
CA LYS A 146 0.12 -5.64 -6.48
C LYS A 146 -0.99 -6.55 -6.00
N ARG A 147 -1.78 -7.07 -6.95
CA ARG A 147 -2.78 -8.12 -6.68
C ARG A 147 -2.14 -9.51 -6.73
N ALA A 148 -2.40 -10.34 -5.74
CA ALA A 148 -1.98 -11.74 -5.69
C ALA A 148 -2.89 -12.59 -6.57
N VAL A 149 -2.50 -12.78 -7.84
CA VAL A 149 -3.28 -13.58 -8.81
C VAL A 149 -2.91 -15.08 -8.74
N GLY A 150 -1.63 -15.40 -8.56
CA GLY A 150 -1.14 -16.76 -8.39
C GLY A 150 -0.76 -17.05 -6.94
N LEU A 151 -1.16 -18.21 -6.44
CA LEU A 151 -0.74 -18.75 -5.15
C LEU A 151 0.29 -19.87 -5.34
N PRO A 152 1.03 -20.27 -4.29
CA PRO A 152 1.97 -21.37 -4.38
C PRO A 152 1.31 -22.65 -4.93
N GLY A 153 1.90 -23.23 -5.97
CA GLY A 153 1.37 -24.41 -6.67
C GLY A 153 0.41 -24.10 -7.82
N ASP A 154 0.06 -22.84 -8.07
CA ASP A 154 -0.73 -22.46 -9.25
C ASP A 154 0.14 -22.37 -10.51
N LYS A 155 -0.38 -22.86 -11.63
CA LYS A 155 0.13 -22.52 -12.95
C LYS A 155 -0.69 -21.36 -13.51
N VAL A 156 -0.03 -20.21 -13.66
CA VAL A 156 -0.62 -18.98 -14.21
C VAL A 156 -0.17 -18.83 -15.66
N THR A 157 -1.11 -18.69 -16.58
CA THR A 157 -0.86 -18.40 -18.00
C THR A 157 -1.54 -17.08 -18.35
N TYR A 158 -0.82 -16.19 -19.01
CA TYR A 158 -1.34 -14.90 -19.46
C TYR A 158 -1.36 -14.86 -20.98
N ASP A 159 -2.52 -14.55 -21.57
CA ASP A 159 -2.67 -14.27 -22.98
C ASP A 159 -2.46 -12.77 -23.22
N PRO A 160 -1.38 -12.35 -23.90
CA PRO A 160 -1.09 -10.94 -24.15
C PRO A 160 -2.03 -10.29 -25.17
N VAL A 161 -2.71 -11.09 -26.02
CA VAL A 161 -3.63 -10.59 -27.05
C VAL A 161 -4.99 -10.32 -26.43
N ALA A 162 -5.59 -11.32 -25.78
CA ALA A 162 -6.86 -11.15 -25.09
C ALA A 162 -6.74 -10.37 -23.76
N LYS A 163 -5.51 -10.22 -23.25
CA LYS A 163 -5.15 -9.65 -21.94
C LYS A 163 -5.80 -10.42 -20.78
N GLN A 164 -5.96 -11.74 -20.95
CA GLN A 164 -6.68 -12.63 -20.02
C GLN A 164 -5.71 -13.55 -19.29
N VAL A 165 -6.05 -13.91 -18.05
CA VAL A 165 -5.29 -14.83 -17.20
C VAL A 165 -6.08 -16.13 -17.07
N THR A 166 -5.38 -17.25 -17.23
CA THR A 166 -5.88 -18.58 -16.91
C THR A 166 -5.08 -19.14 -15.74
N ILE A 167 -5.78 -19.63 -14.72
CA ILE A 167 -5.19 -20.14 -13.48
C ILE A 167 -5.57 -21.60 -13.31
N GLN A 168 -4.56 -22.45 -13.14
CA GLN A 168 -4.73 -23.87 -12.86
C GLN A 168 -4.12 -24.17 -11.48
N PRO A 169 -4.94 -24.30 -10.42
CA PRO A 169 -4.45 -24.57 -9.08
C PRO A 169 -3.90 -25.99 -8.93
N GLY A 170 -2.89 -26.15 -8.06
CA GLY A 170 -2.31 -27.47 -7.73
C GLY A 170 -1.46 -28.10 -8.84
N CYS A 171 -1.00 -27.29 -9.78
CA CYS A 171 -0.17 -27.68 -10.92
C CYS A 171 1.32 -27.52 -10.60
N SER A 172 1.83 -28.33 -9.68
CA SER A 172 3.27 -28.52 -9.54
C SER A 172 3.81 -29.40 -10.69
N SER A 173 4.98 -29.02 -11.23
CA SER A 173 5.61 -29.63 -12.41
C SER A 173 5.52 -31.17 -12.45
N GLY A 174 4.70 -31.72 -13.36
CA GLY A 174 4.69 -33.16 -13.66
C GLY A 174 3.32 -33.85 -13.71
N GLN A 175 2.23 -33.21 -13.26
CA GLN A 175 0.87 -33.79 -13.35
C GLN A 175 -0.04 -33.01 -14.30
N ALA A 176 -0.92 -33.74 -15.00
CA ALA A 176 -1.97 -33.16 -15.82
C ALA A 176 -2.99 -32.44 -14.91
N CYS A 177 -3.06 -31.12 -15.06
CA CYS A 177 -3.94 -30.25 -14.31
C CYS A 177 -5.41 -30.49 -14.67
N GLY A 178 -6.18 -31.12 -13.78
CA GLY A 178 -7.58 -31.48 -14.06
C GLY A 178 -8.59 -30.33 -13.92
N ASN A 179 -8.32 -29.33 -13.07
CA ASN A 179 -9.32 -28.32 -12.70
C ASN A 179 -8.74 -26.91 -12.90
N ALA A 180 -9.27 -26.15 -13.85
CA ALA A 180 -8.99 -24.72 -14.00
C ALA A 180 -9.89 -23.92 -13.05
N LEU A 181 -9.34 -22.86 -12.43
CA LEU A 181 -10.15 -21.91 -11.69
C LEU A 181 -11.05 -21.13 -12.68
N PRO A 182 -12.34 -20.93 -12.40
CA PRO A 182 -13.17 -20.08 -13.23
C PRO A 182 -12.68 -18.63 -13.15
N VAL A 183 -12.13 -18.14 -14.25
CA VAL A 183 -11.80 -16.73 -14.45
C VAL A 183 -12.71 -16.19 -15.53
N THR A 184 -13.53 -15.19 -15.19
CA THR A 184 -14.52 -14.62 -16.11
C THR A 184 -14.31 -13.12 -16.29
N TYR A 185 -14.60 -12.64 -17.49
CA TYR A 185 -14.42 -11.24 -17.88
C TYR A 185 -15.76 -10.63 -18.31
N SER A 186 -16.00 -9.38 -17.91
CA SER A 186 -17.09 -8.59 -18.49
C SER A 186 -16.73 -8.06 -19.87
N ASN A 187 -17.73 -7.48 -20.54
CA ASN A 187 -17.50 -6.68 -21.75
C ASN A 187 -16.51 -5.53 -21.48
N VAL A 188 -15.81 -5.15 -22.53
CA VAL A 188 -14.84 -4.05 -22.53
C VAL A 188 -15.57 -2.73 -22.73
N GLU A 189 -15.36 -1.78 -21.84
CA GLU A 189 -15.97 -0.46 -21.88
C GLU A 189 -14.91 0.64 -21.86
N PRO A 190 -15.19 1.85 -22.40
CA PRO A 190 -14.29 2.98 -22.24
C PRO A 190 -14.18 3.39 -20.77
N SER A 191 -12.94 3.52 -20.27
CA SER A 191 -12.68 4.00 -18.91
C SER A 191 -12.66 5.52 -18.85
N ASP A 192 -12.67 6.09 -17.65
CA ASP A 192 -12.51 7.53 -17.39
C ASP A 192 -11.05 8.00 -17.49
N PHE A 193 -10.11 7.11 -17.81
CA PHE A 193 -8.68 7.41 -17.78
C PHE A 193 -8.10 7.54 -19.19
N VAL A 194 -7.31 8.60 -19.38
CA VAL A 194 -6.54 8.86 -20.59
C VAL A 194 -5.06 8.85 -20.24
N GLN A 195 -4.28 8.02 -20.93
CA GLN A 195 -2.83 7.96 -20.78
C GLN A 195 -2.18 8.83 -21.86
N THR A 196 -1.38 9.81 -21.43
CA THR A 196 -0.58 10.66 -22.32
C THR A 196 0.86 10.20 -22.29
N PHE A 197 1.52 10.19 -23.43
CA PHE A 197 2.93 9.83 -23.54
C PHE A 197 3.75 11.07 -23.88
N SER A 198 4.67 11.45 -23.01
CA SER A 198 5.65 12.48 -23.31
C SER A 198 6.97 11.83 -23.67
N ARG A 199 7.56 12.26 -24.79
CA ARG A 199 8.90 11.85 -25.20
C ARG A 199 9.76 13.11 -25.22
N SER A 200 10.69 13.20 -24.28
CA SER A 200 11.75 14.20 -24.35
C SER A 200 12.78 13.75 -25.38
N ASN A 201 13.32 14.66 -26.19
CA ASN A 201 14.31 14.36 -27.23
C ASN A 201 15.55 13.68 -26.61
N GLY A 202 15.67 12.36 -26.78
CA GLY A 202 16.75 11.54 -26.21
C GLY A 202 16.55 11.07 -24.76
N GLY A 203 15.38 11.32 -24.15
CA GLY A 203 15.04 10.90 -22.79
C GLY A 203 14.10 9.69 -22.71
N GLU A 204 13.97 9.12 -21.52
CA GLU A 204 13.01 8.05 -21.21
C GLU A 204 11.57 8.49 -21.53
N ALA A 205 10.78 7.58 -22.08
CA ALA A 205 9.36 7.83 -22.33
C ALA A 205 8.63 7.90 -20.98
N SER A 206 8.08 9.07 -20.64
CA SER A 206 7.25 9.21 -19.44
C SER A 206 5.78 9.17 -19.82
N SER A 207 4.98 8.51 -19.00
CA SER A 207 3.52 8.48 -19.19
C SER A 207 2.82 9.11 -18.00
N GLY A 208 1.81 9.92 -18.28
CA GLY A 208 0.91 10.50 -17.28
C GLY A 208 -0.51 9.98 -17.47
N PHE A 209 -1.27 9.93 -16.39
CA PHE A 209 -2.68 9.52 -16.40
C PHE A 209 -3.56 10.69 -16.02
N TRP A 210 -4.68 10.84 -16.74
CA TRP A 210 -5.63 11.93 -16.56
C TRP A 210 -7.04 11.38 -16.50
N GLN A 211 -7.83 11.84 -15.55
CA GLN A 211 -9.23 11.48 -15.45
C GLN A 211 -10.06 12.48 -16.27
N LEU A 212 -10.71 12.01 -17.33
CA LEU A 212 -11.57 12.81 -18.21
C LEU A 212 -12.93 12.13 -18.38
N PRO A 213 -14.05 12.87 -18.32
CA PRO A 213 -15.38 12.34 -18.58
C PRO A 213 -15.47 11.53 -19.87
N LYS A 214 -16.35 10.53 -19.89
CA LYS A 214 -16.63 9.72 -21.08
C LYS A 214 -17.18 10.63 -22.18
N GLY A 215 -16.42 10.81 -23.25
CA GLY A 215 -16.76 11.68 -24.40
C GLY A 215 -15.77 12.81 -24.65
N GLU A 216 -14.99 13.22 -23.64
CA GLU A 216 -13.92 14.19 -23.83
C GLU A 216 -12.63 13.50 -24.30
N THR A 217 -11.87 14.16 -25.16
CA THR A 217 -10.57 13.67 -25.63
C THR A 217 -9.47 14.61 -25.17
N LYS A 218 -8.27 14.04 -24.98
CA LYS A 218 -7.07 14.81 -24.67
C LYS A 218 -6.12 14.69 -25.85
N ALA A 219 -5.56 15.83 -26.28
CA ALA A 219 -4.50 15.85 -27.29
C ALA A 219 -3.33 14.95 -26.83
N ASP A 220 -2.82 14.13 -27.75
CA ASP A 220 -1.73 13.18 -27.51
C ASP A 220 -1.99 12.14 -26.40
N GLY A 221 -3.27 11.89 -26.10
CA GLY A 221 -3.73 10.93 -25.10
C GLY A 221 -4.50 9.75 -25.70
N ILE A 222 -4.25 8.55 -25.19
CA ILE A 222 -4.99 7.34 -25.54
C ILE A 222 -5.96 7.02 -24.40
N ARG A 223 -7.26 6.91 -24.69
CA ARG A 223 -8.26 6.52 -23.69
C ARG A 223 -8.11 5.03 -23.40
N LEU A 224 -7.95 4.71 -22.12
CA LEU A 224 -7.84 3.32 -21.67
C LEU A 224 -9.22 2.67 -21.65
N THR A 225 -9.26 1.36 -21.86
CA THR A 225 -10.48 0.56 -21.68
C THR A 225 -10.49 -0.08 -20.31
N GLU A 226 -11.67 -0.36 -19.78
CA GLU A 226 -11.87 -1.06 -18.52
C GLU A 226 -12.75 -2.30 -18.73
N ARG A 227 -12.49 -3.34 -17.93
CA ARG A 227 -13.41 -4.47 -17.76
C ARG A 227 -13.30 -5.02 -16.34
N GLN A 228 -14.29 -5.81 -15.94
CA GLN A 228 -14.25 -6.56 -14.69
C GLN A 228 -13.61 -7.93 -14.94
N GLU A 229 -12.68 -8.31 -14.07
CA GLU A 229 -12.07 -9.64 -13.97
C GLU A 229 -12.54 -10.27 -12.65
N THR A 230 -13.12 -11.46 -12.75
CA THR A 230 -13.51 -12.26 -11.58
C THR A 230 -12.57 -13.44 -11.45
N LEU A 231 -11.81 -13.48 -10.36
CA LEU A 231 -10.86 -14.53 -10.02
C LEU A 231 -11.51 -15.46 -8.97
N GLY A 232 -12.24 -16.49 -9.42
CA GLY A 232 -13.02 -17.33 -8.51
C GLY A 232 -14.17 -16.54 -7.87
N ASP A 233 -13.99 -16.11 -6.62
CA ASP A 233 -14.95 -15.36 -5.81
C ASP A 233 -14.68 -13.85 -5.74
N VAL A 234 -13.52 -13.38 -6.23
CA VAL A 234 -13.12 -11.96 -6.14
C VAL A 234 -13.26 -11.26 -7.49
N THR A 235 -14.21 -10.34 -7.60
CA THR A 235 -14.39 -9.46 -8.78
C THR A 235 -13.68 -8.12 -8.58
N HIS A 236 -12.93 -7.69 -9.59
CA HIS A 236 -12.26 -6.39 -9.59
C HIS A 236 -12.16 -5.82 -11.00
N ARG A 237 -11.78 -4.53 -11.12
CA ARG A 237 -11.61 -3.86 -12.43
C ARG A 237 -10.14 -3.81 -12.83
N ILE A 238 -9.90 -3.96 -14.13
CA ILE A 238 -8.59 -3.79 -14.75
C ILE A 238 -8.66 -2.74 -15.85
N LEU A 239 -7.62 -1.92 -15.97
CA LEU A 239 -7.41 -1.03 -17.11
C LEU A 239 -6.55 -1.73 -18.15
N MET A 240 -6.91 -1.51 -19.41
CA MET A 240 -6.19 -2.01 -20.57
C MET A 240 -5.86 -0.85 -21.49
N GLY A 241 -4.68 -0.90 -22.11
CA GLY A 241 -4.37 0.00 -23.23
C GLY A 241 -5.43 -0.17 -24.32
N ALA A 242 -5.80 0.93 -24.98
CA ALA A 242 -6.75 0.88 -26.09
C ALA A 242 -6.33 -0.21 -27.07
N ASP A 243 -7.27 -1.08 -27.41
CA ASP A 243 -7.10 -1.94 -28.56
C ASP A 243 -7.07 -1.00 -29.76
N CYS A 244 -5.92 -0.86 -30.40
CA CYS A 244 -5.85 -0.11 -31.66
C CYS A 244 -6.84 -0.81 -32.61
N PRO A 245 -7.88 -0.11 -33.11
CA PRO A 245 -8.89 -0.71 -33.97
C PRO A 245 -8.21 -1.08 -35.30
N GLY A 246 -7.78 -2.33 -35.40
CA GLY A 246 -7.07 -2.90 -36.54
C GLY A 246 -7.66 -4.23 -37.01
N SER A 247 -8.92 -4.54 -36.67
CA SER A 247 -9.63 -5.71 -37.17
C SER A 247 -11.14 -5.52 -37.17
N GLY A 248 -11.65 -4.53 -37.92
CA GLY A 248 -13.09 -4.38 -38.07
C GLY A 248 -13.46 -2.98 -38.53
N TRP A 249 -13.95 -2.91 -39.75
CA TRP A 249 -14.39 -1.72 -40.46
C TRP A 249 -15.41 -0.90 -39.65
N ASP A 250 -15.12 0.37 -39.41
CA ASP A 250 -16.01 1.54 -39.62
C ASP A 250 -15.41 2.77 -38.91
N VAL A 251 -14.53 3.48 -39.61
CA VAL A 251 -14.05 4.80 -39.15
C VAL A 251 -14.63 5.87 -40.07
N LEU A 252 -15.40 6.78 -39.46
CA LEU A 252 -15.97 7.95 -40.09
C LEU A 252 -14.91 8.76 -40.89
N PRO A 253 -15.25 9.33 -42.06
CA PRO A 253 -14.27 9.89 -43.00
C PRO A 253 -13.46 11.08 -42.47
N SER A 254 -13.92 11.74 -41.40
CA SER A 254 -13.34 13.01 -40.92
C SER A 254 -11.99 12.88 -40.22
N VAL A 255 -11.55 11.67 -39.83
CA VAL A 255 -10.29 11.47 -39.08
C VAL A 255 -9.10 11.13 -40.01
N ARG A 256 -9.36 10.97 -41.31
CA ARG A 256 -8.34 10.51 -42.28
C ARG A 256 -7.28 11.56 -42.64
N SER A 257 -7.53 12.85 -42.36
CA SER A 257 -6.67 13.96 -42.84
C SER A 257 -5.63 14.46 -41.82
N ALA A 258 -5.80 14.18 -40.53
CA ALA A 258 -4.89 14.68 -39.48
C ALA A 258 -3.87 13.64 -38.96
N ALA A 259 -4.05 12.36 -39.31
CA ALA A 259 -3.13 11.29 -38.93
C ALA A 259 -2.06 11.12 -40.01
N GLY A 260 -1.03 11.95 -39.97
CA GLY A 260 0.24 11.60 -40.58
C GLY A 260 0.73 10.29 -39.97
N HIS A 261 0.70 9.22 -40.78
CA HIS A 261 1.39 7.93 -40.64
C HIS A 261 2.06 7.68 -39.27
N LEU A 262 1.26 7.38 -38.25
CA LEU A 262 1.75 6.80 -37.01
C LEU A 262 0.92 5.55 -36.74
N ASP A 263 1.36 4.48 -37.38
CA ASP A 263 0.87 3.13 -37.15
C ASP A 263 1.00 2.79 -35.66
N CYS A 264 -0.13 2.57 -35.03
CA CYS A 264 -0.30 1.98 -33.70
C CYS A 264 0.53 0.67 -33.54
N ALA A 265 0.77 -0.05 -34.64
CA ALA A 265 1.55 -1.29 -34.68
C ALA A 265 3.06 -1.07 -34.46
N ALA A 266 3.61 0.11 -34.78
CA ALA A 266 5.05 0.35 -34.67
C ALA A 266 5.53 0.58 -33.23
N ARG A 267 4.61 0.76 -32.26
CA ARG A 267 4.96 1.04 -30.86
C ARG A 267 4.90 -0.16 -29.92
N SER A 268 4.21 -1.24 -30.29
CA SER A 268 4.19 -2.49 -29.49
C SER A 268 5.39 -3.40 -29.75
N VAL A 269 6.09 -3.23 -30.88
CA VAL A 269 7.23 -4.08 -31.28
C VAL A 269 8.56 -3.67 -30.63
N LEU A 270 8.65 -2.50 -30.00
CA LEU A 270 9.88 -2.02 -29.35
C LEU A 270 10.23 -2.68 -28.00
N HIS A 271 9.47 -3.71 -27.59
CA HIS A 271 9.78 -4.52 -26.41
C HIS A 271 10.30 -5.93 -26.73
N ASP A 272 10.44 -6.34 -28.00
CA ASP A 272 11.09 -7.62 -28.33
C ASP A 272 12.59 -7.40 -28.58
N GLY A 273 13.38 -7.61 -27.52
CA GLY A 273 14.83 -7.62 -27.57
C GLY A 273 15.37 -8.83 -28.33
N ARG A 274 15.33 -8.79 -29.66
CA ARG A 274 16.10 -9.69 -30.54
C ARG A 274 17.04 -8.87 -31.41
N GLN A 275 18.31 -8.84 -31.03
CA GLN A 275 19.39 -8.50 -31.97
C GLN A 275 19.57 -9.65 -32.96
N PRO A 276 19.57 -9.42 -34.28
CA PRO A 276 20.29 -10.28 -35.20
C PRO A 276 21.73 -9.77 -35.33
N GLY A 277 22.69 -10.70 -35.33
CA GLY A 277 24.07 -10.45 -35.74
C GLY A 277 24.21 -10.27 -37.25
#